data_AF-A0A402AXH5-F1
#
_entry.id   AF-A0A402AXH5-F1
#
_cell.length_a   1.000
_cell.length_b   1.000
_cell.length_c   1.000
_cell.angle_alpha   90.00
_cell.angle_beta   90.00
_cell.angle_gamma   90.00
#
_symmetry.space_group_name_H-M   'P 1'
#
loop_
_entity.id
_entity.type
_entity.pdbx_description
1 polymer ?
#
loop_
_entity_poly.entity_id
_entity_poly.type
_entity_poly.pdbx_seq_one_letter_code
_entity_poly.pdbx_strand_id
1 'polypeptide(L)'
;MSAQNQVTAYQDTGLYPSAIASLHSPQLLQPEPFFGGQVTTEIFSQVAAHIQPTPNSPDTDVVQNVLQRELTLIEMQNADPESAWETAQLQIQRELSH
;
A
#
# COMPACT_ATOMS: atom_id res chain seq x y z
N MET A 1 2.13 -18.96 2.70
CA MET A 1 3.37 -19.21 3.51
C MET A 1 2.97 -19.39 4.96
N SER A 2 3.73 -20.16 5.75
CA SER A 2 3.50 -20.26 7.20
C SER A 2 3.96 -19.00 7.92
N ALA A 3 3.45 -18.75 9.13
CA ALA A 3 3.88 -17.61 9.94
C ALA A 3 5.39 -17.64 10.22
N GLN A 4 5.93 -18.82 10.56
CA GLN A 4 7.36 -19.00 10.79
C GLN A 4 8.21 -18.65 9.56
N ASN A 5 7.80 -19.08 8.37
CA ASN A 5 8.53 -18.77 7.14
C ASN A 5 8.50 -17.27 6.83
N GLN A 6 7.42 -16.58 7.19
CA GLN A 6 7.33 -15.12 7.01
C GLN A 6 8.18 -14.35 8.03
N VAL A 7 8.32 -14.83 9.27
CA VAL A 7 9.25 -14.23 10.24
C VAL A 7 10.70 -14.34 9.74
N THR A 8 11.10 -15.50 9.22
CA THR A 8 12.43 -15.67 8.61
C THR A 8 12.63 -14.76 7.40
N ALA A 9 11.63 -14.65 6.51
CA ALA A 9 11.72 -13.76 5.35
C ALA A 9 11.88 -12.28 5.75
N TYR A 10 11.22 -11.84 6.82
CA TYR A 10 11.39 -10.49 7.35
C TYR A 10 12.83 -10.24 7.80
N GLN A 11 13.41 -11.17 8.55
CA GLN A 11 14.78 -11.04 9.07
C GLN A 11 15.85 -11.07 7.97
N ASP A 12 15.62 -11.84 6.91
CA ASP A 12 16.60 -12.02 5.83
C ASP A 12 16.49 -10.93 4.74
N THR A 13 15.27 -10.51 4.40
CA THR A 13 15.01 -9.66 3.22
C THR A 13 14.22 -8.39 3.52
N GLY A 14 13.77 -8.19 4.77
CA GLY A 14 12.92 -7.05 5.15
C GLY A 14 11.48 -7.14 4.64
N LEU A 15 11.07 -8.28 4.06
CA LEU A 15 9.70 -8.46 3.57
C LEU A 15 8.72 -8.53 4.74
N TYR A 16 7.86 -7.50 4.85
CA TYR A 16 6.90 -7.41 5.94
C TYR A 16 5.88 -8.58 5.91
N PRO A 17 5.66 -9.28 7.03
CA PRO A 17 4.73 -10.41 7.06
C PRO A 17 3.29 -10.00 6.76
N SER A 18 2.61 -10.80 5.92
CA SER A 18 1.17 -10.62 5.64
C SER A 18 0.27 -11.43 6.56
N ALA A 19 0.79 -12.45 7.23
CA ALA A 19 0.04 -13.22 8.22
C ALA A 19 0.06 -12.47 9.56
N ILE A 20 -1.14 -12.05 10.02
CA ILE A 20 -1.32 -11.33 11.29
C ILE A 20 -0.68 -12.09 12.47
N ALA A 21 -0.78 -13.42 12.48
CA ALA A 21 -0.16 -14.25 13.52
C ALA A 21 1.37 -14.07 13.62
N SER A 22 2.05 -13.77 12.51
CA SER A 22 3.50 -13.49 12.51
C SER A 22 3.82 -12.21 13.28
N LEU A 23 2.91 -11.21 13.26
CA LEU A 23 3.11 -9.89 13.83
C LEU A 23 3.26 -9.89 15.36
N HIS A 24 2.80 -10.95 16.03
CA HIS A 24 2.96 -11.14 17.47
C HIS A 24 4.26 -11.87 17.84
N SER A 25 5.11 -12.23 16.89
CA SER A 25 6.37 -12.91 17.18
C SER A 25 7.35 -11.97 17.91
N PRO A 26 7.92 -12.38 19.06
CA PRO A 26 8.97 -11.61 19.74
C PRO A 26 10.19 -11.33 18.86
N GLN A 27 10.41 -12.17 17.85
CA GLN A 27 11.50 -12.05 16.88
C GLN A 27 11.32 -10.86 15.93
N LEU A 28 10.08 -10.37 15.80
CA LEU A 28 9.78 -9.16 15.04
C LEU A 28 9.83 -7.91 15.92
N LEU A 29 9.64 -8.03 17.24
CA LEU A 29 9.64 -6.91 18.19
C LEU A 29 11.05 -6.51 18.65
N GLN A 30 12.02 -6.53 17.74
CA GLN A 30 13.40 -6.20 18.03
C GLN A 30 13.77 -4.80 17.49
N PRO A 31 14.65 -4.05 18.17
CA PRO A 31 15.18 -2.78 17.66
C PRO A 31 15.90 -2.97 16.33
N GLU A 32 15.60 -2.11 15.36
CA GLU A 32 16.19 -2.16 14.02
C GLU A 32 17.24 -1.05 13.84
N PRO A 33 18.54 -1.37 13.73
CA PRO A 33 19.60 -0.36 13.62
C PRO A 33 19.46 0.57 12.42
N PHE A 34 18.94 0.05 11.29
CA PHE A 34 18.70 0.84 10.09
C PHE A 34 17.75 2.03 10.36
N PHE A 35 16.77 1.83 11.24
CA PHE A 35 15.80 2.86 11.65
C PHE A 35 16.21 3.55 12.96
N GLY A 36 17.49 3.56 13.30
CA GLY A 36 18.00 4.20 14.52
C GLY A 36 17.58 3.51 15.82
N GLY A 37 17.29 2.20 15.77
CA GLY A 37 16.89 1.41 16.93
C GLY A 37 15.38 1.41 17.22
N GLN A 38 14.56 1.88 16.29
CA GLN A 38 13.11 1.76 16.40
C GLN A 38 12.66 0.30 16.20
N VAL A 39 11.55 -0.08 16.86
CA VAL A 39 10.87 -1.35 16.64
C VAL A 39 9.75 -1.11 15.62
N THR A 40 10.08 -1.06 14.33
CA THR A 40 9.13 -0.60 13.31
C THR A 40 7.94 -1.53 13.16
N THR A 41 8.13 -2.81 13.47
CA THR A 41 7.08 -3.83 13.49
C THR A 41 5.97 -3.54 14.49
N GLU A 42 6.24 -2.88 15.61
CA GLU A 42 5.21 -2.46 16.58
C GLU A 42 4.28 -1.42 15.97
N ILE A 43 4.83 -0.48 15.20
CA ILE A 43 4.08 0.57 14.51
C ILE A 43 3.27 -0.04 13.36
N PHE A 44 3.93 -0.79 12.47
CA PHE A 44 3.28 -1.35 11.30
C PHE A 44 2.25 -2.44 11.64
N SER A 45 2.41 -3.18 12.73
CA SER A 45 1.44 -4.21 13.13
C SER A 45 0.13 -3.60 13.61
N GLN A 46 0.20 -2.46 14.31
CA GLN A 46 -0.97 -1.68 14.67
C GLN A 46 -1.69 -1.20 13.41
N VAL A 47 -0.98 -0.66 12.42
CA VAL A 47 -1.60 -0.20 11.16
C VAL A 47 -2.23 -1.39 10.40
N ALA A 48 -1.49 -2.49 10.26
CA ALA A 48 -1.93 -3.68 9.52
C ALA A 48 -3.24 -4.28 10.09
N ALA A 49 -3.42 -4.24 11.41
CA ALA A 49 -4.64 -4.70 12.07
C ALA A 49 -5.89 -3.87 11.74
N HIS A 50 -5.73 -2.63 11.25
CA HIS A 50 -6.83 -1.73 10.93
C HIS A 50 -7.12 -1.59 9.43
N ILE A 51 -6.30 -2.21 8.57
CA ILE A 51 -6.50 -2.16 7.12
C ILE A 51 -7.82 -2.85 6.77
N GLN A 52 -8.73 -2.10 6.15
CA GLN A 52 -9.98 -2.66 5.65
C GLN A 52 -9.73 -3.38 4.32
N PRO A 53 -10.25 -4.61 4.14
CA PRO A 53 -10.16 -5.27 2.86
C PRO A 53 -10.95 -4.49 1.81
N THR A 54 -10.31 -4.20 0.68
CA THR A 54 -10.96 -3.56 -0.47
C THR A 54 -11.25 -4.63 -1.52
N PRO A 55 -12.47 -4.70 -2.10
CA PRO A 55 -12.77 -5.63 -3.17
C PRO A 55 -11.89 -5.37 -4.40
N ASN A 56 -11.35 -6.43 -4.99
CA ASN A 56 -10.69 -6.32 -6.29
C ASN A 56 -11.77 -6.19 -7.39
N SER A 57 -11.69 -5.14 -8.20
CA SER A 57 -12.51 -4.99 -9.41
C SER A 57 -11.71 -5.40 -10.65
N PRO A 58 -12.32 -6.06 -11.66
CA PRO A 58 -11.69 -6.24 -12.98
C PRO A 58 -11.23 -4.92 -13.61
N ASP A 59 -11.90 -3.82 -13.25
CA ASP A 59 -11.65 -2.49 -13.78
C ASP A 59 -10.59 -1.70 -13.01
N THR A 60 -9.95 -2.31 -12.00
CA THR A 60 -8.99 -1.61 -11.12
C THR A 60 -7.84 -0.99 -11.92
N ASP A 61 -7.31 -1.71 -12.91
CA ASP A 61 -6.20 -1.23 -13.74
C ASP A 61 -6.61 -0.02 -14.59
N VAL A 62 -7.85 -0.03 -15.11
CA VAL A 62 -8.42 1.08 -15.91
C VAL A 62 -8.48 2.34 -15.04
N VAL A 63 -9.11 2.22 -13.86
CA VAL A 63 -9.22 3.32 -12.90
C VAL A 63 -7.84 3.83 -12.45
N GLN A 64 -6.93 2.92 -12.11
CA GLN A 64 -5.58 3.28 -11.65
C GLN A 64 -4.79 4.03 -12.72
N ASN A 65 -4.85 3.60 -13.98
CA ASN A 65 -4.12 4.25 -15.06
C ASN A 65 -4.59 5.70 -15.28
N VAL A 66 -5.90 5.96 -15.24
CA VAL A 66 -6.44 7.31 -15.35
C VAL A 66 -6.01 8.18 -14.17
N LEU A 67 -6.13 7.67 -12.94
CA LEU A 67 -5.71 8.41 -11.74
C LEU A 67 -4.21 8.74 -11.77
N GLN A 68 -3.36 7.77 -12.12
CA GLN A 68 -1.91 7.95 -12.18
C GLN A 68 -1.51 9.01 -13.21
N ARG A 69 -2.19 9.04 -14.35
CA ARG A 69 -1.98 10.06 -15.38
C ARG A 69 -2.26 11.46 -14.84
N GLU A 70 -3.42 11.67 -14.23
CA GLU A 70 -3.80 13.00 -13.73
C GLU A 70 -2.92 13.45 -12.55
N LEU A 71 -2.53 12.52 -11.65
CA LEU A 71 -1.52 12.79 -10.62
C LEU A 71 -0.17 13.23 -11.21
N THR A 72 0.26 12.59 -12.30
CA THR A 72 1.50 12.96 -13.00
C THR A 72 1.41 14.38 -13.58
N LEU A 73 0.24 14.82 -14.06
CA LEU A 73 0.04 16.19 -14.54
C LEU A 73 0.11 17.21 -13.40
N ILE A 74 -0.46 16.88 -12.23
CA ILE A 74 -0.33 17.73 -11.03
C ILE A 74 1.14 17.87 -10.65
N GLU A 75 1.85 16.75 -10.51
CA GLU A 75 3.25 16.73 -10.05
C GLU A 75 4.22 17.39 -11.03
N MET A 76 4.09 17.10 -12.33
CA MET A 76 5.08 17.50 -13.33
C MET A 76 4.74 18.79 -14.05
N GLN A 77 3.47 19.16 -14.10
CA GLN A 77 2.98 20.30 -14.90
C GLN A 77 2.22 21.33 -14.07
N ASN A 78 2.16 21.15 -12.74
CA ASN A 78 1.44 22.02 -11.82
C ASN A 78 -0.02 22.22 -12.24
N ALA A 79 -0.64 21.15 -12.77
CA ALA A 79 -2.06 21.14 -13.07
C ALA A 79 -2.86 21.34 -11.78
N ASP A 80 -4.01 22.00 -11.90
CA ASP A 80 -4.92 22.21 -10.77
C ASP A 80 -5.51 20.87 -10.28
N PRO A 81 -5.36 20.51 -8.99
CA PRO A 81 -5.83 19.22 -8.48
C PRO A 81 -7.33 18.99 -8.61
N GLU A 82 -8.15 20.03 -8.46
CA GLU A 82 -9.61 19.91 -8.54
C GLU A 82 -10.04 19.62 -9.99
N SER A 83 -9.50 20.36 -10.94
CA SER A 83 -9.72 20.15 -12.37
C SER A 83 -9.23 18.77 -12.85
N ALA A 84 -8.07 18.33 -12.35
CA ALA A 84 -7.51 17.01 -12.65
C ALA A 84 -8.38 15.88 -12.08
N TRP A 85 -8.95 16.07 -10.89
CA TRP A 85 -9.89 15.13 -10.27
C TRP A 85 -11.21 15.02 -11.06
N GLU A 86 -11.77 16.13 -11.51
CA GLU A 86 -12.95 16.13 -12.39
C GLU A 86 -12.67 15.41 -13.71
N THR A 87 -11.51 15.68 -14.31
CA THR A 87 -11.06 15.04 -15.55
C THR A 87 -10.92 13.53 -15.39
N ALA A 88 -10.31 13.08 -14.29
CA ALA A 88 -10.17 11.66 -13.98
C ALA A 88 -11.54 10.97 -13.87
N GLN A 89 -12.48 11.56 -13.13
CA GLN A 89 -13.83 11.00 -12.96
C GLN A 89 -14.57 10.88 -14.29
N LEU A 90 -14.51 11.90 -15.15
CA LEU A 90 -15.15 11.88 -16.46
C LEU A 90 -14.56 10.80 -17.37
N GLN A 91 -13.23 10.65 -17.35
CA GLN A 91 -12.55 9.64 -18.17
C GLN A 91 -12.83 8.22 -17.66
N ILE A 92 -12.82 8.00 -16.34
CA ILE A 92 -13.20 6.71 -15.74
C ILE A 92 -14.64 6.35 -16.13
N GLN A 93 -15.60 7.27 -15.95
CA GLN A 93 -17.00 7.02 -16.33
C GLN A 93 -17.13 6.64 -17.81
N ARG A 94 -16.38 7.29 -18.70
CA ARG A 94 -16.34 6.96 -20.12
C ARG A 94 -15.80 5.56 -20.36
N GLU A 95 -14.65 5.23 -19.78
CA GLU A 95 -13.98 3.94 -19.99
C GLU A 95 -14.80 2.76 -19.45
N LEU A 96 -15.53 2.95 -18.35
CA LEU A 96 -16.38 1.92 -17.73
C LEU A 96 -17.80 1.83 -18.32
N SER A 97 -18.16 2.71 -19.26
CA SER A 97 -19.49 2.72 -19.90
C SER A 97 -19.61 1.86 -21.16
N HIS A 98 -18.54 1.12 -21.51
CA HIS A 98 -18.45 0.29 -22.71
C HIS A 98 -18.73 -1.20 -22.43
#